data_AF-A0A946VPB5-F1
#
_entry.id   AF-A0A946VPB5-F1
#
_cell.length_a   1.000
_cell.length_b   1.000
_cell.length_c   1.000
_cell.angle_alpha   90.00
_cell.angle_beta   90.00
_cell.angle_gamma   90.00
#
_symmetry.space_group_name_H-M   'P 1'
#
loop_
_entity.id
_entity.type
_entity.pdbx_description
1 polymer ?
#
loop_
_entity_poly.entity_id
_entity_poly.type
_entity_poly.pdbx_seq_one_letter_code
_entity_poly.pdbx_strand_id
1 'polypeptide(L)'
;MNTAICISFAGLVSSGHHIYGAIIYETPWRIGVSLWIPGIACLILSMLYLLWKYPGTLVADLAAWIVLVGGVIFQSGFTMFECVYSHVLKIILFVVDTPQNILELLYPAPAYHLPDNIVFELTG
;
A
#
# COMPACT_ATOMS: atom_id res chain seq x y z
N MET A 1 5.32 21.60 -3.43
CA MET A 1 4.44 20.64 -4.11
C MET A 1 3.18 20.49 -3.25
N ASN A 2 1.98 20.45 -3.84
CA ASN A 2 0.73 20.31 -3.09
C ASN A 2 0.62 18.86 -2.56
N THR A 3 0.24 18.69 -1.29
CA THR A 3 0.06 17.38 -0.63
C THR A 3 -0.79 16.41 -1.45
N ALA A 4 -1.85 16.89 -2.09
CA ALA A 4 -2.71 16.06 -2.94
C ALA A 4 -1.92 15.47 -4.13
N ILE A 5 -1.05 16.26 -4.75
CA ILE A 5 -0.20 15.81 -5.86
C ILE A 5 0.78 14.74 -5.37
N CYS A 6 1.40 14.94 -4.20
CA CYS A 6 2.31 13.97 -3.62
C CYS A 6 1.62 12.62 -3.36
N ILE A 7 0.42 12.64 -2.78
CA ILE A 7 -0.34 11.42 -2.46
C ILE A 7 -0.79 10.71 -3.73
N SER A 8 -1.33 11.45 -4.72
CA SER A 8 -1.73 10.85 -5.99
C SER A 8 -0.53 10.24 -6.72
N PHE A 9 0.62 10.92 -6.72
CA PHE A 9 1.84 10.40 -7.32
C PHE A 9 2.33 9.14 -6.59
N ALA A 10 2.35 9.13 -5.26
CA ALA A 10 2.72 7.96 -4.47
C ALA A 10 1.80 6.76 -4.76
N GLY A 11 0.48 6.99 -4.88
CA GLY A 11 -0.47 5.95 -5.25
C GLY A 11 -0.21 5.37 -6.64
N LEU A 12 0.14 6.21 -7.63
CA LEU A 12 0.49 5.74 -8.97
C LEU A 12 1.78 4.91 -8.97
N VAL A 13 2.80 5.35 -8.23
CA VAL A 13 4.05 4.59 -8.08
C VAL A 13 3.77 3.24 -7.42
N SER A 14 3.00 3.22 -6.33
CA SER A 14 2.66 1.98 -5.60
C SER A 14 1.84 1.01 -6.46
N SER A 15 0.84 1.48 -7.22
CA SER A 15 0.12 0.64 -8.19
C SER A 15 1.08 0.06 -9.25
N GLY A 16 1.95 0.90 -9.83
CA GLY A 16 2.94 0.46 -10.80
C GLY A 16 3.93 -0.57 -10.22
N HIS A 17 4.37 -0.35 -8.98
CA HIS A 17 5.22 -1.27 -8.22
C HIS A 17 4.58 -2.66 -8.09
N HIS A 18 3.30 -2.73 -7.71
CA HIS A 18 2.62 -4.02 -7.58
C HIS A 18 2.42 -4.72 -8.93
N ILE A 19 2.13 -3.98 -10.02
CA ILE A 19 2.09 -4.55 -11.37
C ILE A 19 3.47 -5.08 -11.78
N TYR A 20 4.52 -4.29 -11.57
CA TYR A 20 5.89 -4.66 -11.88
C TYR A 20 6.30 -5.93 -11.11
N GLY A 21 6.02 -5.95 -9.80
CA GLY A 21 6.25 -7.11 -8.95
C GLY A 21 5.44 -8.34 -9.38
N ALA A 22 4.19 -8.16 -9.85
CA ALA A 22 3.38 -9.26 -10.37
C ALA A 22 4.04 -9.96 -11.57
N ILE A 23 4.68 -9.17 -12.44
CA ILE A 23 5.31 -9.65 -13.67
C ILE A 23 6.65 -10.33 -13.35
N ILE A 24 7.53 -9.66 -12.60
CA ILE A 24 8.90 -10.13 -12.37
C ILE A 24 8.96 -11.35 -11.45
N TYR A 25 8.05 -11.44 -10.48
CA TYR A 25 8.04 -12.53 -9.50
C TYR A 25 6.92 -13.56 -9.74
N GLU A 26 6.21 -13.47 -10.86
CA GLU A 26 5.12 -14.39 -11.21
C GLU A 26 4.03 -14.49 -10.12
N THR A 27 3.75 -13.38 -9.43
CA THR A 27 2.76 -13.27 -8.36
C THR A 27 1.51 -12.50 -8.83
N PRO A 28 0.60 -13.11 -9.62
CA PRO A 28 -0.52 -12.40 -10.25
C PRO A 28 -1.49 -11.75 -9.25
N TRP A 29 -1.52 -12.22 -8.00
CA TRP A 29 -2.34 -11.61 -6.95
C TRP A 29 -1.98 -10.14 -6.69
N ARG A 30 -0.73 -9.70 -6.97
CA ARG A 30 -0.30 -8.30 -6.79
C ARG A 30 -1.05 -7.34 -7.70
N ILE A 31 -1.59 -7.82 -8.82
CA ILE A 31 -2.48 -7.02 -9.69
C ILE A 31 -3.73 -6.58 -8.91
N GLY A 32 -4.26 -7.44 -8.03
CA GLY A 32 -5.37 -7.09 -7.14
C GLY A 32 -5.00 -5.91 -6.24
N VAL A 33 -3.82 -5.95 -5.61
CA VAL A 33 -3.32 -4.88 -4.74
C VAL A 33 -3.13 -3.57 -5.52
N SER A 34 -2.59 -3.63 -6.74
CA SER A 34 -2.49 -2.46 -7.62
C SER A 34 -3.82 -1.78 -7.87
N LEU A 35 -4.93 -2.54 -7.92
CA LEU A 35 -6.27 -2.03 -8.16
C LEU A 35 -6.97 -1.56 -6.87
N TRP A 36 -6.59 -2.12 -5.71
CA TRP A 36 -7.12 -1.68 -4.41
C TRP A 36 -6.74 -0.24 -4.11
N ILE A 37 -5.53 0.19 -4.47
CA ILE A 37 -5.05 1.57 -4.23
C ILE A 37 -5.99 2.61 -4.88
N PRO A 38 -6.21 2.62 -6.21
CA PRO A 38 -7.14 3.56 -6.83
C PRO A 38 -8.59 3.29 -6.42
N GLY A 39 -8.98 2.03 -6.17
CA GLY A 39 -10.32 1.70 -5.69
C GLY A 39 -10.66 2.35 -4.35
N ILE A 40 -9.73 2.31 -3.41
CA ILE A 40 -9.89 2.93 -2.09
C ILE A 40 -9.80 4.44 -2.18
N ALA A 41 -8.94 4.99 -3.03
CA ALA A 41 -8.92 6.42 -3.31
C ALA A 41 -10.29 6.91 -3.83
N CYS A 42 -10.89 6.20 -4.80
CA CYS A 42 -12.23 6.48 -5.30
C CYS A 42 -13.30 6.38 -4.21
N LEU A 43 -13.21 5.37 -3.33
CA LEU A 43 -14.12 5.21 -2.20
C LEU A 43 -14.05 6.43 -1.26
N ILE A 44 -12.84 6.82 -0.86
CA ILE A 44 -12.64 7.97 0.03
C ILE A 44 -13.14 9.26 -0.61
N LEU A 45 -12.83 9.52 -1.88
CA LEU A 45 -13.34 10.68 -2.61
C LEU A 45 -14.86 10.69 -2.70
N SER A 46 -15.48 9.53 -2.91
CA SER A 46 -16.94 9.39 -2.91
C SER A 46 -17.54 9.71 -1.55
N MET A 47 -16.92 9.25 -0.45
CA MET A 47 -17.38 9.56 0.90
C MET A 47 -17.22 11.04 1.24
N LEU A 48 -16.09 11.65 0.85
CA LEU A 48 -15.87 13.09 1.00
C LEU A 48 -16.90 13.92 0.20
N TYR A 49 -17.26 13.45 -1.00
CA TYR A 49 -18.34 14.06 -1.77
C TYR A 49 -19.69 13.97 -1.06
N LEU A 50 -20.04 12.82 -0.47
CA LEU A 50 -21.28 12.66 0.31
C LEU A 50 -21.31 13.57 1.54
N LEU A 51 -20.19 13.70 2.24
CA LEU A 51 -20.03 14.62 3.37
C LEU A 51 -20.31 16.07 2.96
N TRP A 52 -19.73 16.51 1.83
CA TRP A 52 -19.94 17.84 1.30
C TRP A 52 -21.37 18.07 0.80
N LYS A 53 -21.96 17.06 0.15
CA LYS A 53 -23.26 17.18 -0.52
C LYS A 53 -24.45 17.11 0.42
N TYR A 54 -24.36 16.31 1.49
CA TYR A 54 -25.49 16.00 2.39
C TYR A 54 -25.18 16.29 3.87
N PRO A 55 -24.71 17.50 4.22
CA PRO A 55 -24.28 17.80 5.59
C PRO A 55 -25.43 17.65 6.60
N GLY A 56 -25.12 17.16 7.79
CA GLY A 56 -26.08 16.98 8.89
C GLY A 56 -27.04 15.81 8.74
N THR A 57 -26.77 14.89 7.81
CA THR A 57 -27.57 13.67 7.60
C THR A 57 -26.84 12.43 8.10
N LEU A 58 -27.58 11.37 8.42
CA LEU A 58 -27.00 10.06 8.77
C LEU A 58 -26.04 9.55 7.68
N VAL A 59 -26.31 9.85 6.40
CA VAL A 59 -25.45 9.47 5.29
C VAL A 59 -24.08 10.15 5.39
N ALA A 60 -24.06 11.45 5.71
CA ALA A 60 -22.81 12.17 5.95
C ALA A 60 -22.08 11.62 7.17
N ASP A 61 -22.77 11.33 8.27
CA ASP A 61 -22.13 10.77 9.47
C ASP A 61 -21.47 9.42 9.19
N LEU A 62 -22.16 8.53 8.47
CA LEU A 62 -21.61 7.23 8.06
C LEU A 62 -20.41 7.42 7.11
N ALA A 63 -20.49 8.35 6.16
CA ALA A 63 -19.39 8.66 5.26
C ALA A 63 -18.16 9.20 6.01
N ALA A 64 -18.33 10.04 7.03
CA ALA A 64 -17.26 10.49 7.92
C ALA A 64 -16.59 9.31 8.64
N TRP A 65 -17.39 8.40 9.20
CA TRP A 65 -16.84 7.23 9.89
C TRP A 65 -16.07 6.31 8.97
N ILE A 66 -16.53 6.10 7.73
CA ILE A 66 -15.80 5.32 6.73
C ILE A 66 -14.47 5.97 6.39
N VAL A 67 -14.43 7.30 6.19
CA VAL A 67 -13.18 8.02 5.92
C VAL A 67 -12.23 7.95 7.10
N LEU A 68 -12.71 8.22 8.31
CA LEU A 68 -11.88 8.26 9.52
C LEU A 68 -11.36 6.87 9.88
N VAL A 69 -12.26 5.91 10.11
CA VAL A 69 -11.89 4.59 10.61
C VAL A 69 -11.34 3.73 9.48
N GLY A 70 -12.06 3.66 8.35
CA GLY A 70 -11.64 2.88 7.20
C GLY A 70 -10.34 3.41 6.60
N GLY A 71 -10.21 4.73 6.46
CA GLY A 71 -8.98 5.36 5.98
C GLY A 71 -7.79 5.14 6.90
N VAL A 72 -7.95 5.30 8.22
CA VAL A 72 -6.85 5.07 9.18
C VAL A 72 -6.44 3.60 9.21
N ILE A 73 -7.39 2.65 9.28
CA ILE A 73 -7.07 1.22 9.31
C ILE A 73 -6.35 0.81 8.02
N PHE A 74 -6.88 1.22 6.87
CA PHE A 74 -6.24 0.89 5.59
C PHE A 74 -4.87 1.53 5.48
N GLN A 75 -4.73 2.83 5.73
CA GLN A 75 -3.46 3.52 5.58
C GLN A 75 -2.40 2.95 6.53
N SER A 76 -2.75 2.71 7.80
CA SER A 76 -1.81 2.16 8.78
C SER A 76 -1.38 0.74 8.45
N GLY A 77 -2.34 -0.15 8.12
CA GLY A 77 -2.05 -1.52 7.72
C GLY A 77 -1.21 -1.58 6.45
N PHE A 78 -1.65 -0.87 5.40
CA PHE A 78 -0.96 -0.83 4.12
C PHE A 78 0.47 -0.28 4.29
N THR A 79 0.64 0.86 4.96
CA THR A 79 1.98 1.45 5.17
C THR A 79 2.87 0.52 5.98
N MET A 80 2.34 -0.10 7.04
CA MET A 80 3.14 -0.96 7.91
C MET A 80 3.60 -2.24 7.20
N PHE A 81 2.70 -2.90 6.47
CA PHE A 81 3.00 -4.18 5.86
C PHE A 81 3.62 -4.03 4.46
N GLU A 82 3.02 -3.25 3.57
CA GLU A 82 3.48 -3.14 2.18
C GLU A 82 4.73 -2.27 2.04
N CYS A 83 4.92 -1.24 2.88
CA CYS A 83 6.10 -0.37 2.79
C CYS A 83 7.15 -0.70 3.86
N VAL A 84 6.79 -0.57 5.14
CA VAL A 84 7.78 -0.66 6.24
C VAL A 84 8.31 -2.08 6.41
N TYR A 85 7.43 -3.07 6.54
CA TYR A 85 7.84 -4.45 6.74
C TYR A 85 8.49 -5.05 5.48
N SER A 86 7.83 -4.90 4.33
CA SER A 86 8.22 -5.57 3.08
C SER A 86 9.42 -4.96 2.37
N HIS A 87 9.71 -3.68 2.59
CA HIS A 87 10.85 -2.99 1.96
C HIS A 87 11.84 -2.49 3.00
N VAL A 88 11.45 -1.57 3.89
CA VAL A 88 12.40 -0.91 4.80
C VAL A 88 13.08 -1.90 5.75
N LEU A 89 12.31 -2.63 6.55
CA LEU A 89 12.85 -3.58 7.52
C LEU A 89 13.57 -4.74 6.82
N LYS A 90 13.00 -5.23 5.71
CA LYS A 90 13.60 -6.32 4.91
C LYS A 90 14.98 -5.93 4.40
N ILE A 91 15.11 -4.75 3.80
CA ILE A 91 16.39 -4.23 3.28
C ILE A 91 17.39 -4.05 4.42
N ILE A 92 16.98 -3.48 5.56
CA ILE A 92 17.86 -3.33 6.72
C ILE A 92 18.39 -4.69 7.17
N LEU A 93 17.50 -5.67 7.39
CA LEU A 93 17.88 -7.01 7.84
C LEU A 93 18.80 -7.73 6.85
N PHE A 94 18.54 -7.56 5.55
CA PHE A 94 19.39 -8.11 4.50
C PHE A 94 20.79 -7.47 4.50
N VAL A 95 20.87 -6.13 4.59
CA VAL A 95 22.15 -5.40 4.55
C VAL A 95 23.03 -5.65 5.77
N VAL A 96 22.44 -5.92 6.94
CA VAL A 96 23.18 -6.30 8.16
C VAL A 96 23.57 -7.78 8.21
N ASP A 97 23.43 -8.51 7.10
CA ASP A 97 23.80 -9.92 6.95
C ASP A 97 23.09 -10.84 7.97
N THR A 98 21.79 -10.60 8.18
CA THR A 98 20.96 -11.47 9.02
C THR A 98 20.97 -12.90 8.47
N PRO A 99 21.08 -13.95 9.32
CA PRO A 99 21.11 -15.33 8.85
C PRO A 99 19.95 -15.68 7.92
N GLN A 100 20.27 -16.37 6.82
CA GLN A 100 19.32 -16.70 5.75
C GLN A 100 18.04 -17.38 6.27
N ASN A 101 18.15 -18.28 7.24
CA ASN A 101 17.00 -18.98 7.82
C ASN A 101 16.04 -18.04 8.59
N ILE A 102 16.54 -16.94 9.15
CA ILE A 102 15.71 -15.92 9.80
C ILE A 102 15.03 -15.04 8.75
N LEU A 103 15.76 -14.67 7.69
CA LEU A 103 15.20 -13.92 6.57
C LEU A 103 14.08 -14.70 5.89
N GLU A 104 14.26 -16.00 5.63
CA GLU A 104 13.23 -16.86 5.03
C GLU A 104 12.04 -17.12 5.96
N LEU A 105 12.25 -17.10 7.29
CA LEU A 105 11.16 -17.20 8.26
C LEU A 105 10.27 -15.95 8.26
N LEU A 106 10.88 -14.76 8.19
CA LEU A 106 10.17 -13.48 8.19
C LEU A 106 9.59 -13.13 6.82
N TYR A 107 10.31 -13.47 5.76
CA TYR A 107 10.00 -13.10 4.37
C TYR A 107 9.86 -14.37 3.49
N PRO A 108 8.87 -15.23 3.77
CA PRO A 108 8.68 -16.45 3.00
C PRO A 108 8.23 -16.16 1.57
N ALA A 109 8.85 -16.86 0.61
CA ALA A 109 8.41 -16.89 -0.78
C ALA A 109 7.06 -17.63 -0.92
N PRO A 110 6.24 -17.32 -1.95
CA PRO A 110 6.44 -16.28 -2.96
C PRO A 110 5.86 -14.91 -2.52
N ALA A 111 5.31 -14.81 -1.32
CA ALA A 111 4.72 -13.56 -0.83
C ALA A 111 5.79 -12.45 -0.77
N TYR A 112 6.95 -12.80 -0.22
CA TYR A 112 8.11 -11.93 -0.13
C TYR A 112 9.28 -12.51 -0.92
N HIS A 113 10.05 -11.61 -1.51
CA HIS A 113 11.34 -11.91 -2.12
C HIS A 113 12.40 -11.14 -1.35
N LEU A 114 13.53 -11.78 -1.07
CA LEU A 114 14.70 -11.08 -0.55
C LEU A 114 15.22 -10.08 -1.60
N PRO A 115 15.89 -9.00 -1.19
CA PRO A 115 16.35 -7.97 -2.12
C PRO A 115 17.23 -8.54 -3.24
N ASP A 116 16.68 -8.65 -4.44
CA ASP A 116 17.36 -9.09 -5.67
C ASP A 116 17.15 -8.10 -6.84
N ASN A 117 16.20 -7.17 -6.71
CA ASN A 117 15.85 -6.18 -7.73
C ASN A 117 15.70 -4.77 -7.13
N ILE A 118 16.64 -3.88 -7.46
CA ILE A 118 16.68 -2.51 -6.91
C ILE A 118 15.46 -1.65 -7.29
N VAL A 119 14.88 -1.86 -8.48
CA VAL A 119 13.71 -1.09 -8.91
C VAL A 119 12.50 -1.48 -8.08
N PHE A 120 12.31 -2.77 -7.84
CA PHE A 120 11.25 -3.27 -6.98
C PHE A 120 11.41 -2.71 -5.55
N GLU A 121 12.61 -2.78 -4.98
CA GLU A 121 12.85 -2.33 -3.60
C GLU A 121 12.75 -0.82 -3.40
N LEU A 122 13.06 0.01 -4.42
CA LEU A 122 12.97 1.47 -4.31
C LEU A 122 11.57 2.05 -4.58
N THR A 123 10.70 1.27 -5.23
CA THR A 123 9.36 1.73 -5.64
C THR A 123 8.23 1.31 -4.71
N GLY A 124 8.51 0.41 -3.75
CA GLY A 124 7.56 0.00 -2.70
C GLY A 124 7.82 0.72 -1.38
#